data_AF-A0A496TJM8-F1
#
_entry.id   AF-A0A496TJM8-F1
#
_cell.length_a   1.000
_cell.length_b   1.000
_cell.length_c   1.000
_cell.angle_alpha   90.00
_cell.angle_beta   90.00
_cell.angle_gamma   90.00
#
_symmetry.space_group_name_H-M   'P 1'
#
loop_
_entity.id
_entity.type
_entity.pdbx_description
1 polymer ?
#
loop_
_entity_poly.entity_id
_entity_poly.type
_entity_poly.pdbx_seq_one_letter_code
_entity_poly.pdbx_strand_id
1 'polypeptide(L)' 'MTKKFRVRVPASTANLGPGFDTLGLALQLYLYLEVEIIPTGLSIELTGEGAEKLPENSDNLIYRTMKSLFDKAGFEPP' A
#
# COMPACT_ATOMS: atom_id res chain seq x y z
N MET A 1 7.67 -20.77 -9.45
CA MET A 1 7.70 -19.35 -9.85
C MET A 1 7.12 -18.56 -8.70
N THR A 2 7.89 -17.67 -8.08
CA THR A 2 7.35 -16.72 -7.10
C THR A 2 6.47 -15.72 -7.84
N LYS A 3 5.25 -15.52 -7.36
CA LYS A 3 4.36 -14.51 -7.94
C LYS A 3 4.83 -13.15 -7.41
N LYS A 4 5.31 -12.29 -8.31
CA LYS A 4 5.72 -10.91 -8.02
C LYS A 4 4.85 -9.93 -8.81
N PHE A 5 4.46 -8.83 -8.18
CA PHE A 5 3.76 -7.74 -8.84
C PHE A 5 4.25 -6.39 -8.33
N ARG A 6 3.94 -5.34 -9.11
CA ARG A 6 4.24 -3.95 -8.77
C ARG A 6 2.98 -3.10 -8.84
N VAL A 7 2.83 -2.18 -7.90
CA VAL A 7 1.73 -1.22 -7.85
C VAL A 7 2.30 0.19 -7.83
N ARG A 8 1.71 1.08 -8.61
CA ARG A 8 1.99 2.51 -8.60
C ARG A 8 0.74 3.24 -8.17
N VAL A 9 0.81 3.98 -7.07
CA VAL A 9 -0.33 4.69 -6.48
C VAL A 9 -0.05 6.19 -6.50
N PRO A 10 -0.91 7.02 -7.11
CA PRO A 10 -0.76 8.46 -7.04
C PRO A 10 -1.15 8.97 -5.65
N ALA A 11 -0.44 10.00 -5.17
CA ALA A 11 -0.93 10.85 -4.09
C ALA A 11 -2.22 11.56 -4.55
N SER A 12 -3.04 11.95 -3.60
CA SER A 12 -4.28 12.70 -3.87
C SER A 12 -4.42 13.89 -2.94
N THR A 13 -5.15 14.89 -3.40
CA THR A 13 -5.70 15.97 -2.56
C THR A 13 -7.22 15.92 -2.59
N ALA A 14 -7.88 16.53 -1.60
CA ALA A 14 -9.33 16.55 -1.43
C ALA A 14 -9.84 17.97 -1.11
N ASN A 15 -11.16 18.12 -0.96
CA ASN A 15 -11.83 19.36 -0.51
C ASN A 15 -11.52 20.57 -1.42
N LEU A 16 -11.60 20.36 -2.74
CA LEU A 16 -11.33 21.34 -3.79
C LEU A 16 -12.36 22.50 -3.80
N GLY A 17 -12.28 23.38 -2.80
CA GLY A 17 -13.23 24.49 -2.59
C GLY A 17 -14.58 23.98 -2.07
N PRO A 18 -15.71 24.24 -2.76
CA PRO A 18 -17.04 23.79 -2.31
C PRO A 18 -17.23 22.27 -2.38
N GLY A 19 -16.28 21.52 -2.95
CA GLY A 19 -16.31 20.07 -3.09
C GLY A 19 -15.98 19.27 -1.83
N PHE A 20 -16.43 19.74 -0.67
CA PHE A 20 -16.19 19.10 0.62
C PHE A 20 -16.69 17.65 0.62
N ASP A 21 -15.88 16.73 1.16
CA ASP A 21 -16.17 15.28 1.26
C ASP A 21 -16.58 14.57 -0.04
N THR A 22 -16.32 15.17 -1.20
CA THR A 22 -16.74 14.61 -2.50
C THR A 22 -15.65 14.70 -3.56
N LEU A 23 -15.00 15.86 -3.70
CA LEU A 23 -14.01 16.05 -4.75
C LEU A 23 -12.60 15.66 -4.27
N GLY A 24 -11.96 14.80 -5.06
CA GLY A 24 -10.55 14.46 -4.94
C GLY A 24 -9.84 14.57 -6.28
N LEU A 25 -8.53 14.86 -6.24
CA LEU A 25 -7.68 14.94 -7.42
C LEU A 25 -6.41 14.12 -7.21
N ALA A 26 -6.11 13.22 -8.15
CA ALA A 26 -4.84 12.51 -8.20
C ALA A 26 -3.73 13.43 -8.71
N LEU A 27 -2.56 13.38 -8.05
CA LEU A 27 -1.40 14.19 -8.36
C LEU A 27 -0.29 13.33 -8.97
N GLN A 28 0.62 13.95 -9.71
CA GLN A 28 1.79 13.28 -10.31
C GLN A 28 2.93 13.04 -9.31
N LEU A 29 2.59 12.62 -8.09
CA LEU A 29 3.49 12.19 -7.03
C LEU A 29 3.10 10.77 -6.65
N TYR A 30 4.05 9.84 -6.53
CA TYR A 30 3.72 8.41 -6.54
C TYR A 30 4.38 7.63 -5.40
N LEU A 31 3.61 6.70 -4.84
CA LEU A 31 4.09 5.56 -4.06
C LEU A 31 4.26 4.36 -5.00
N TYR A 32 5.39 3.66 -4.90
CA TYR A 32 5.65 2.42 -5.61
C TYR A 32 5.74 1.27 -4.61
N LEU A 33 5.03 0.18 -4.91
CA LEU A 33 5.04 -1.04 -4.11
C LEU A 33 5.56 -2.19 -4.97
N GLU A 34 6.53 -2.92 -4.46
CA GLU A 34 6.94 -4.21 -5.00
C GLU A 34 6.53 -5.30 -4.00
N VAL A 35 5.79 -6.30 -4.47
CA VAL A 35 5.27 -7.37 -3.62
C VAL A 35 5.63 -8.71 -4.24
N GLU A 36 6.16 -9.61 -3.42
CA GLU A 36 6.51 -10.97 -3.79
C GLU A 36 6.11 -11.93 -2.66
N ILE A 37 5.57 -13.09 -3.03
CA ILE A 37 5.32 -14.18 -2.07
C ILE A 37 6.68 -14.79 -1.70
N ILE A 38 7.03 -14.75 -0.41
CA ILE A 38 8.21 -15.38 0.15
C ILE A 38 7.87 -16.71 0.83
N PRO A 39 8.82 -17.66 0.99
CA PRO A 39 8.52 -18.98 1.56
C PRO A 39 7.95 -18.94 2.98
N THR A 40 8.43 -18.02 3.82
CA THR A 40 7.99 -17.87 5.22
C THR A 40 8.21 -16.44 5.72
N GLY A 41 7.39 -16.03 6.70
CA GLY A 41 7.57 -14.77 7.42
C GLY A 41 7.01 -13.55 6.70
N LEU A 42 7.41 -12.37 7.17
CA LEU A 42 7.05 -11.08 6.61
C LEU A 42 8.31 -10.22 6.56
N SER A 43 8.61 -9.66 5.40
CA SER A 43 9.69 -8.70 5.20
C SER A 43 9.11 -7.45 4.56
N ILE A 44 9.33 -6.31 5.21
CA ILE A 44 8.87 -5.00 4.74
C ILE A 44 10.10 -4.10 4.71
N GLU A 45 10.42 -3.57 3.53
CA GLU A 45 11.49 -2.61 3.35
C GLU A 45 10.88 -1.27 2.90
N LEU A 46 11.22 -0.19 3.60
CA LEU A 46 10.66 1.14 3.36
C LEU A 46 11.78 2.11 2.98
N THR A 47 11.53 2.92 1.95
CA THR A 47 12.46 3.96 1.51
C THR A 47 11.68 5.21 1.12
N GLY A 48 12.36 6.36 1.11
CA GLY A 48 11.76 7.64 0.75
C GLY A 48 11.14 8.39 1.94
N GLU A 49 10.20 9.27 1.63
CA GLU A 49 9.63 10.24 2.58
C GLU A 49 8.87 9.54 3.72
N GLY A 50 9.33 9.75 4.97
CA GLY A 50 8.65 9.28 6.18
C GLY A 50 8.79 7.78 6.48
N ALA A 51 9.64 7.07 5.75
CA ALA A 51 9.91 5.64 5.96
C ALA A 51 10.31 5.34 7.42
N GLU A 52 11.10 6.22 8.04
CA GLU A 52 11.59 6.10 9.41
C GLU A 52 10.50 6.14 10.48
N LYS A 53 9.28 6.53 10.12
CA LYS A 53 8.14 6.66 11.03
C LYS A 53 7.14 5.51 10.88
N LEU A 54 7.35 4.62 9.92
CA LEU A 54 6.41 3.58 9.57
C LEU A 54 6.88 2.22 10.12
N PRO A 55 5.96 1.37 10.60
CA PRO A 55 6.34 0.05 11.09
C PRO A 55 6.72 -0.89 9.93
N GLU A 56 7.80 -1.64 10.11
CA GLU A 56 8.29 -2.68 9.19
C GLU A 56 7.81 -4.09 9.61
N ASN A 57 6.64 -4.16 10.25
CA ASN A 57 6.05 -5.39 10.76
C ASN A 57 4.56 -5.46 10.39
N SER A 58 3.82 -6.41 11.00
CA SER A 58 2.41 -6.62 10.71
C SER A 58 1.47 -5.45 11.02
N ASP A 59 1.94 -4.42 11.72
CA ASP A 59 1.17 -3.20 12.00
C ASP A 59 1.15 -2.24 10.79
N ASN A 60 1.98 -2.47 9.77
CA ASN A 60 2.03 -1.67 8.55
C ASN A 60 0.67 -1.64 7.84
N LEU A 61 0.15 -0.44 7.57
CA LEU A 61 -1.18 -0.25 6.99
C LEU A 61 -1.32 -0.90 5.60
N ILE A 62 -0.25 -0.89 4.79
CA ILE A 62 -0.25 -1.50 3.46
C ILE A 62 -0.39 -3.02 3.62
N TYR A 63 0.42 -3.63 4.48
CA TYR A 63 0.33 -5.06 4.78
C TYR A 63 -1.05 -5.45 5.32
N ARG A 64 -1.58 -4.71 6.30
CA ARG A 64 -2.92 -4.96 6.86
C ARG A 64 -4.03 -4.86 5.82
N THR A 65 -3.93 -3.89 4.92
CA THR A 65 -4.90 -3.70 3.82
C THR A 65 -4.82 -4.85 2.83
N MET A 66 -3.61 -5.26 2.45
CA MET A 66 -3.40 -6.43 1.61
C MET A 66 -3.97 -7.68 2.28
N LYS A 67 -3.58 -7.98 3.52
CA LYS A 67 -4.10 -9.12 4.29
C LYS A 67 -5.62 -9.17 4.29
N SER A 68 -6.28 -8.06 4.60
CA SER A 68 -7.75 -7.99 4.58
C SER A 68 -8.36 -8.27 3.20
N LEU A 69 -7.69 -7.84 2.12
CA LEU A 69 -8.13 -8.13 0.75
C LEU A 69 -7.95 -9.61 0.41
N PHE A 70 -6.81 -10.20 0.73
CA PHE A 70 -6.53 -11.62 0.49
C PHE A 70 -7.52 -12.51 1.24
N ASP A 71 -7.73 -12.24 2.53
CA ASP A 71 -8.72 -12.94 3.37
C ASP A 71 -10.12 -12.89 2.74
N LYS A 72 -10.55 -11.72 2.25
CA LYS A 72 -11.86 -11.57 1.56
C LYS A 72 -11.94 -12.27 0.21
N ALA A 73 -10.82 -12.36 -0.50
CA ALA A 73 -10.74 -13.01 -1.80
C ALA A 73 -10.58 -14.54 -1.70
N GLY A 74 -10.47 -15.09 -0.48
CA GLY A 74 -10.26 -16.52 -0.25
C GLY A 74 -8.85 -16.99 -0.62
N PHE A 75 -7.88 -16.08 -0.62
CA PHE A 75 -6.47 -16.38 -0.84
C PHE A 75 -5.71 -16.15 0.47
N GLU A 76 -4.67 -16.95 0.72
CA GLU A 76 -3.75 -16.60 1.80
C GLU A 76 -2.95 -15.34 1.42
N PRO A 77 -2.73 -14.42 2.38
CA PRO A 77 -1.91 -13.25 2.15
C PRO A 77 -0.49 -13.64 1.74
N PRO A 78 0.17 -12.86 0.85
CA PRO A 78 1.60 -12.93 0.65
C PRO A 78 2.36 -12.55 1.93
#